data_AF-A0A9D8SK65-F1
#
_entry.id   AF-A0A9D8SK65-F1
#
_cell.length_a   1.000
_cell.length_b   1.000
_cell.length_c   1.000
_cell.angle_alpha   90.00
_cell.angle_beta   90.00
_cell.angle_gamma   90.00
#
_symmetry.space_group_name_H-M   'P 1'
#
loop_
_entity.id
_entity.type
_entity.pdbx_description
1 polymer ?
#
loop_
_entity_poly.entity_id
_entity_poly.type
_entity_poly.pdbx_seq_one_letter_code
_entity_poly.pdbx_strand_id
1 'polypeptide(L)'
;MRRFWAALFLFLTVLGGIGCWYFFASVPLKELPRDGFLPEGAKLENGTLNWFEVLKSQYPEGWQTDRNAFRRLAKTVLLHERGRYRPALSDEEREEILKRQEEMMKLLALEPEEWKNAGFLSDPLSAYKEMLHEKYADDDAEREKRDAEDAMEIPGKDPVFAAEWVRENSPLLDEIARIVQDSEMFFIPMVGDGRYCAMNQLLPYSAFARSLANGLIFRAAYRIAQGELDGAIADAAVCRHLSQLYQKDAIFLVEFLIGFN
;
A
#
# COMPACT_ATOMS: atom_id res chain seq x y z
N MET A 1 -29.60 33.51 -19.52
CA MET A 1 -29.34 32.40 -18.57
C MET A 1 -28.30 31.39 -19.10
N ARG A 2 -28.46 30.76 -20.28
CA ARG A 2 -27.47 29.82 -20.85
C ARG A 2 -26.03 30.36 -20.97
N ARG A 3 -25.86 31.61 -21.42
CA ARG A 3 -24.54 32.24 -21.57
C ARG A 3 -23.81 32.46 -20.24
N PHE A 4 -24.56 32.68 -19.15
CA PHE A 4 -23.99 32.85 -17.82
C PHE A 4 -23.41 31.53 -17.29
N TRP A 5 -24.17 30.43 -17.40
CA TRP A 5 -23.70 29.10 -16.99
C TRP A 5 -22.49 28.62 -17.80
N ALA A 6 -22.46 28.88 -19.10
CA ALA A 6 -21.30 28.57 -19.93
C ALA A 6 -20.04 29.35 -19.50
N ALA A 7 -20.19 30.64 -19.19
CA ALA A 7 -19.09 31.46 -18.69
C ALA A 7 -18.61 31.01 -17.30
N LEU A 8 -19.53 30.65 -16.40
CA LEU A 8 -19.20 30.13 -15.07
C LEU A 8 -18.45 28.79 -15.16
N PHE A 9 -18.88 27.88 -16.03
CA PHE A 9 -18.22 26.60 -16.24
C PHE A 9 -16.79 26.77 -16.78
N LEU A 10 -16.61 27.64 -17.78
CA LEU A 10 -15.29 27.96 -18.32
C LEU A 10 -14.38 28.55 -17.22
N PHE A 11 -14.90 29.49 -16.43
CA PHE A 11 -14.17 30.12 -15.34
C PHE A 11 -13.72 29.10 -14.29
N LEU A 12 -14.61 28.21 -13.84
CA LEU A 12 -14.29 27.15 -12.89
C LEU A 12 -13.27 26.15 -13.45
N THR A 13 -13.35 25.84 -14.75
CA THR A 13 -12.39 24.94 -15.43
C THR A 13 -10.98 25.55 -15.47
N VAL A 14 -10.89 26.85 -15.81
CA VAL A 14 -9.62 27.58 -15.81
C VAL A 14 -9.05 27.69 -14.38
N LEU A 15 -9.89 28.00 -13.39
CA LEU A 15 -9.47 28.04 -11.98
C LEU A 15 -9.00 26.68 -11.47
N GLY A 16 -9.71 25.61 -11.80
CA GLY A 16 -9.31 24.23 -11.50
C GLY A 16 -7.99 23.88 -12.17
N GLY A 17 -7.80 24.24 -13.44
CA GLY A 17 -6.55 24.04 -14.17
C GLY A 17 -5.36 24.79 -13.56
N ILE A 18 -5.55 26.06 -13.18
CA ILE A 18 -4.52 26.86 -12.50
C ILE A 18 -4.22 26.28 -11.11
N GLY A 19 -5.25 25.87 -10.36
CA GLY A 19 -5.08 25.22 -9.05
C GLY A 19 -4.31 23.90 -9.16
N CYS A 20 -4.64 23.06 -10.12
CA CYS A 20 -3.90 21.83 -10.43
C CYS A 20 -2.47 22.15 -10.86
N TRP A 21 -2.25 23.13 -11.75
CA TRP A 21 -0.91 23.53 -12.17
C TRP A 21 -0.06 23.99 -10.99
N TYR A 22 -0.58 24.88 -10.14
CA TYR A 22 0.12 25.31 -8.94
C TYR A 22 0.37 24.15 -7.98
N PHE A 23 -0.60 23.24 -7.80
CA PHE A 23 -0.42 22.05 -6.97
C PHE A 23 0.70 21.15 -7.52
N PHE A 24 0.69 20.81 -8.81
CA PHE A 24 1.71 19.95 -9.42
C PHE A 24 3.07 20.64 -9.62
N ALA A 25 3.10 21.95 -9.86
CA ALA A 25 4.35 22.72 -9.98
C ALA A 25 4.98 23.05 -8.61
N SER A 26 4.20 23.03 -7.53
CA SER A 26 4.69 23.22 -6.15
C SER A 26 4.95 21.91 -5.42
N VAL A 27 4.58 20.76 -5.97
CA VAL A 27 5.19 19.49 -5.59
C VAL A 27 6.61 19.54 -6.13
N PRO A 28 7.64 19.69 -5.27
CA PRO A 28 9.00 19.55 -5.76
C PRO A 28 9.12 18.13 -6.30
N LEU A 29 9.18 17.99 -7.61
CA LEU A 29 9.90 16.86 -8.21
C LEU A 29 11.28 16.99 -7.59
N LYS A 30 11.58 16.14 -6.59
CA LYS A 30 12.92 16.06 -6.02
C LYS A 30 13.82 15.78 -7.22
N GLU A 31 14.58 16.79 -7.65
CA GLU A 31 15.76 16.56 -8.45
C GLU A 31 16.59 15.59 -7.60
N LEU A 32 16.86 14.40 -8.14
CA LEU A 32 17.95 13.57 -7.63
C LEU A 32 19.17 14.49 -7.47
N PRO A 33 19.92 14.42 -6.36
CA PRO A 33 21.06 15.29 -6.12
C PRO A 33 21.90 15.45 -7.39
N ARG A 34 22.34 16.67 -7.71
CA ARG A 34 23.04 17.05 -8.96
C ARG A 34 24.29 16.23 -9.26
N ASP A 35 24.78 15.52 -8.28
CA ASP A 35 25.86 14.56 -8.27
C ASP A 35 25.33 13.12 -8.38
N GLY A 36 24.24 12.91 -9.14
CA GLY A 36 23.49 11.66 -9.39
C GLY A 36 24.28 10.44 -9.92
N PHE A 37 25.60 10.43 -9.72
CA PHE A 37 26.36 9.23 -9.53
C PHE A 37 26.03 8.64 -8.15
N LEU A 38 25.34 7.51 -8.20
CA LEU A 38 25.34 6.55 -7.11
C LEU A 38 26.83 6.28 -6.80
N PRO A 39 27.26 6.36 -5.53
CA PRO A 39 28.66 6.09 -5.20
C PRO A 39 29.06 4.74 -5.80
N GLU A 40 30.31 4.58 -6.22
CA GLU A 40 30.88 3.29 -6.63
C GLU A 40 30.79 2.32 -5.44
N GLY A 41 29.61 1.74 -5.23
CA GLY A 41 29.31 0.80 -4.18
C GLY A 41 30.09 -0.49 -4.38
N ALA A 42 30.22 -1.25 -3.30
CA ALA A 42 30.82 -2.58 -3.32
C ALA A 42 30.21 -3.39 -4.46
N LYS A 43 31.01 -3.84 -5.44
CA LYS A 43 30.49 -4.67 -6.54
C LYS A 43 30.48 -6.14 -6.12
N LEU A 44 29.47 -6.89 -6.54
CA LEU A 44 29.47 -8.35 -6.47
C LEU A 44 30.53 -8.94 -7.42
N GLU A 45 30.84 -10.23 -7.30
CA GLU A 45 31.85 -10.90 -8.13
C GLU A 45 31.54 -10.84 -9.64
N ASN A 46 30.27 -10.70 -10.01
CA ASN A 46 29.81 -10.51 -11.39
C ASN A 46 29.90 -9.04 -11.88
N GLY A 47 30.47 -8.12 -11.09
CA GLY A 47 30.63 -6.71 -11.43
C GLY A 47 29.39 -5.84 -11.23
N THR A 48 28.23 -6.41 -10.82
CA THR A 48 27.03 -5.63 -10.52
C THR A 48 27.17 -4.92 -9.18
N LEU A 49 26.52 -3.77 -9.04
CA LEU A 49 26.68 -2.96 -7.83
C LEU A 49 25.91 -3.58 -6.64
N ASN A 50 26.53 -3.51 -5.49
CA ASN A 50 26.09 -3.85 -4.14
C ASN A 50 24.93 -3.00 -3.63
N TRP A 51 23.72 -2.99 -4.20
CA TRP A 51 22.72 -2.00 -3.73
C TRP A 51 22.43 -2.09 -2.23
N PHE A 52 22.47 -3.29 -1.67
CA PHE A 52 22.31 -3.49 -0.23
C PHE A 52 23.41 -2.79 0.55
N GLU A 53 24.67 -2.98 0.17
CA GLU A 53 25.82 -2.28 0.77
C GLU A 53 25.80 -0.77 0.48
N VAL A 54 25.30 -0.33 -0.67
CA VAL A 54 25.11 1.10 -0.97
C VAL A 54 24.04 1.71 -0.07
N LEU A 55 22.88 1.08 0.06
CA LEU A 55 21.82 1.55 0.96
C LEU A 55 22.28 1.51 2.41
N LYS A 56 23.01 0.48 2.82
CA LYS A 56 23.64 0.40 4.14
C LYS A 56 24.70 1.47 4.34
N SER A 57 25.40 1.91 3.30
CA SER A 57 26.36 3.02 3.39
C SER A 57 25.69 4.39 3.44
N GLN A 58 24.60 4.59 2.71
CA GLN A 58 23.86 5.86 2.63
C GLN A 58 22.90 6.03 3.82
N TYR A 59 22.34 4.94 4.31
CA TYR A 59 21.39 4.87 5.41
C TYR A 59 21.79 3.78 6.42
N PRO A 60 22.98 3.90 7.06
CA PRO A 60 23.53 2.89 7.97
C PRO A 60 22.62 2.55 9.15
N GLU A 61 21.72 3.47 9.51
CA GLU A 61 20.77 3.31 10.61
C GLU A 61 19.30 3.36 10.15
N GLY A 62 19.02 3.31 8.84
CA GLY A 62 17.70 3.70 8.34
C GLY A 62 16.68 2.57 8.24
N TRP A 63 16.97 1.58 7.41
CA TRP A 63 15.93 0.73 6.83
C TRP A 63 15.58 -0.51 7.68
N GLN A 64 16.46 -0.90 8.61
CA GLN A 64 16.21 -1.97 9.60
C GLN A 64 15.71 -1.47 10.96
N THR A 65 15.50 -0.16 11.14
CA THR A 65 15.11 0.40 12.44
C THR A 65 13.61 0.53 12.60
N ASP A 66 13.17 0.83 13.82
CA ASP A 66 11.77 1.15 14.12
C ASP A 66 11.34 2.52 13.56
N ARG A 67 12.22 3.24 12.86
CA ARG A 67 11.84 4.42 12.07
C ARG A 67 11.30 4.06 10.70
N ASN A 68 11.62 2.87 10.17
CA ASN A 68 11.08 2.38 8.89
C ASN A 68 9.64 1.91 9.05
N ALA A 69 8.70 2.70 8.52
CA ALA A 69 7.28 2.39 8.48
C ALA A 69 7.01 1.01 7.87
N PHE A 70 7.67 0.66 6.76
CA PHE A 70 7.40 -0.61 6.08
C PHE A 70 7.76 -1.80 6.96
N ARG A 71 8.89 -1.74 7.67
CA ARG A 71 9.29 -2.78 8.63
C ARG A 71 8.26 -2.95 9.73
N ARG A 72 7.81 -1.83 10.33
CA ARG A 72 6.78 -1.84 11.38
C ARG A 72 5.45 -2.36 10.85
N LEU A 73 5.03 -1.93 9.68
CA LEU A 73 3.81 -2.41 9.03
C LEU A 73 3.89 -3.90 8.70
N ALA A 74 5.04 -4.40 8.24
CA ALA A 74 5.25 -5.82 7.97
C ALA A 74 5.22 -6.69 9.24
N LYS A 75 5.61 -6.15 10.41
CA LYS A 75 5.43 -6.81 11.72
C LYS A 75 3.97 -6.84 12.15
N THR A 76 3.21 -5.80 11.82
CA THR A 76 1.86 -5.61 12.33
C THR A 76 0.81 -6.24 11.44
N VAL A 77 1.00 -6.16 10.13
CA VAL A 77 0.05 -6.63 9.11
C VAL A 77 0.79 -7.61 8.21
N LEU A 78 0.24 -8.81 8.09
CA LEU A 78 0.74 -9.80 7.15
C LEU A 78 0.73 -9.21 5.74
N LEU A 79 1.92 -9.12 5.13
CA LEU A 79 2.11 -8.79 3.72
C LEU A 79 1.55 -9.87 2.77
N HIS A 80 0.98 -10.95 3.31
CA HIS A 80 0.69 -12.14 2.53
C HIS A 80 -0.80 -12.46 2.46
N GLU A 81 -1.25 -12.60 1.21
CA GLU A 81 -2.44 -13.30 0.70
C GLU A 81 -2.47 -14.80 1.09
N ARG A 82 -1.96 -15.18 2.28
CA ARG A 82 -1.72 -16.59 2.71
C ARG A 82 -3.00 -17.45 2.75
N GLY A 83 -4.17 -16.85 2.63
CA GLY A 83 -5.46 -17.54 2.52
C GLY A 83 -6.30 -17.20 1.29
N ARG A 84 -5.86 -16.30 0.40
CA ARG A 84 -6.63 -15.87 -0.78
C ARG A 84 -5.82 -15.85 -2.08
N TYR A 85 -4.75 -16.66 -2.17
CA TYR A 85 -4.07 -16.82 -3.45
C TYR A 85 -5.01 -17.42 -4.47
N ARG A 86 -5.06 -16.77 -5.64
CA ARG A 86 -5.75 -17.27 -6.84
C ARG A 86 -5.55 -18.78 -6.96
N PRO A 87 -6.59 -19.58 -7.23
CA PRO A 87 -6.46 -21.03 -7.45
C PRO A 87 -5.62 -21.44 -8.68
N ALA A 88 -4.84 -20.52 -9.26
CA ALA A 88 -4.15 -20.68 -10.54
C ALA A 88 -2.60 -20.65 -10.46
N LEU A 89 -1.99 -20.48 -9.27
CA LEU A 89 -0.53 -20.58 -9.15
C LEU A 89 -0.09 -22.04 -8.95
N SER A 90 0.92 -22.46 -9.71
CA SER A 90 1.61 -23.73 -9.55
C SER A 90 2.34 -23.81 -8.20
N ASP A 91 2.61 -25.03 -7.72
CA ASP A 91 3.33 -25.24 -6.46
C ASP A 91 4.74 -24.61 -6.49
N GLU A 92 5.41 -24.63 -7.64
CA GLU A 92 6.72 -24.01 -7.85
C GLU A 92 6.67 -22.48 -7.68
N GLU A 93 5.68 -21.81 -8.28
CA GLU A 93 5.49 -20.37 -8.10
C GLU A 93 5.18 -20.00 -6.65
N ARG A 94 4.45 -20.85 -5.92
CA ARG A 94 4.15 -20.65 -4.50
C ARG A 94 5.41 -20.74 -3.64
N GLU A 95 6.23 -21.77 -3.85
CA GLU A 95 7.50 -21.92 -3.14
C GLU A 95 8.45 -20.74 -3.42
N GLU A 96 8.49 -20.27 -4.67
CA GLU A 96 9.29 -19.12 -5.05
C GLU A 96 8.85 -17.83 -4.34
N ILE A 97 7.54 -17.56 -4.28
CA ILE A 97 7.00 -16.40 -3.55
C ILE A 97 7.35 -16.47 -2.06
N LEU A 98 7.16 -17.63 -1.43
CA LEU A 98 7.47 -17.83 -0.01
C LEU A 98 8.96 -17.60 0.26
N LYS A 99 9.84 -18.16 -0.57
CA LYS A 99 11.28 -17.97 -0.44
C LYS A 99 11.68 -16.48 -0.53
N ARG A 100 11.12 -15.75 -1.49
CA ARG A 100 11.38 -14.31 -1.65
C ARG A 100 10.92 -13.50 -0.46
N GLN A 101 9.77 -13.86 0.12
CA GLN A 101 9.30 -13.21 1.33
C GLN A 101 10.22 -13.49 2.50
N GLU A 102 10.67 -14.74 2.69
CA GLU A 102 11.66 -15.07 3.72
C GLU A 102 12.97 -14.29 3.56
N GLU A 103 13.46 -14.14 2.32
CA GLU A 103 14.64 -13.32 2.02
C GLU A 103 14.39 -11.85 2.37
N MET A 104 13.25 -11.28 2.00
CA MET A 104 12.86 -9.92 2.40
C MET A 104 12.79 -9.77 3.94
N MET A 105 12.23 -10.75 4.65
CA MET A 105 12.17 -10.71 6.12
C MET A 105 13.56 -10.66 6.75
N LYS A 106 14.50 -11.46 6.22
CA LYS A 106 15.91 -11.43 6.66
C LYS A 106 16.52 -10.06 6.42
N LEU A 107 16.25 -9.44 5.27
CA LEU A 107 16.72 -8.08 5.01
C LEU A 107 16.14 -7.11 6.04
N LEU A 108 14.84 -7.16 6.32
CA LEU A 108 14.21 -6.28 7.31
C LEU A 108 14.60 -6.58 8.77
N ALA A 109 15.43 -7.59 9.03
CA ALA A 109 15.76 -8.07 10.38
C ALA A 109 14.47 -8.34 11.19
N LEU A 110 13.56 -9.09 10.56
CA LEU A 110 12.32 -9.57 11.17
C LEU A 110 12.48 -11.04 11.54
N GLU A 111 12.22 -11.35 12.81
CA GLU A 111 12.25 -12.74 13.26
C GLU A 111 11.03 -13.51 12.72
N PRO A 112 11.16 -14.81 12.42
CA PRO A 112 10.06 -15.61 11.91
C PRO A 112 8.79 -15.59 12.78
N GLU A 113 8.93 -15.38 14.08
CA GLU A 113 7.83 -15.32 15.04
C GLU A 113 7.09 -13.98 14.99
N GLU A 114 7.77 -12.89 14.68
CA GLU A 114 7.16 -11.56 14.63
C GLU A 114 6.09 -11.47 13.54
N TRP A 115 6.36 -12.04 12.36
CA TRP A 115 5.42 -11.98 11.24
C TRP A 115 4.35 -13.09 11.28
N LYS A 116 4.62 -14.24 11.91
CA LYS A 116 3.60 -15.28 12.14
C LYS A 116 2.44 -14.76 12.99
N ASN A 117 2.70 -13.78 13.85
CA ASN A 117 1.73 -13.15 14.73
C ASN A 117 1.12 -11.87 14.14
N ALA A 118 1.53 -11.46 12.94
CA ALA A 118 1.00 -10.25 12.32
C ALA A 118 -0.50 -10.42 12.01
N GLY A 119 -1.26 -9.36 12.26
CA GLY A 119 -2.70 -9.33 11.99
C GLY A 119 -2.99 -9.43 10.50
N PHE A 120 -4.21 -9.84 10.16
CA PHE A 120 -4.69 -9.85 8.78
C PHE A 120 -5.69 -8.71 8.59
N LEU A 121 -5.33 -7.76 7.74
CA LEU A 121 -6.29 -6.75 7.29
C LEU A 121 -6.94 -7.27 6.00
N SER A 122 -8.18 -7.74 6.11
CA SER A 122 -8.96 -8.07 4.92
C SER A 122 -9.31 -6.79 4.17
N ASP A 123 -9.14 -6.78 2.85
CA ASP A 123 -9.68 -5.68 2.05
C ASP A 123 -11.21 -5.65 2.23
N PRO A 124 -11.82 -4.51 2.63
CA PRO A 124 -13.25 -4.45 2.95
C PRO A 124 -14.14 -4.95 1.82
N LEU A 125 -13.80 -4.64 0.57
CA LEU A 125 -14.57 -5.09 -0.58
C LEU A 125 -14.45 -6.60 -0.79
N SER A 126 -13.24 -7.14 -0.62
CA SER A 126 -12.99 -8.57 -0.72
C SER A 126 -13.67 -9.35 0.42
N ALA A 127 -13.72 -8.79 1.64
CA ALA A 127 -14.45 -9.37 2.76
C ALA A 127 -15.97 -9.34 2.53
N TYR A 128 -16.49 -8.23 2.00
CA TYR A 128 -17.91 -8.11 1.66
C TYR A 128 -18.32 -9.11 0.57
N LYS A 129 -17.49 -9.27 -0.48
CA LYS A 129 -17.74 -10.25 -1.55
C LYS A 129 -17.79 -11.69 -1.02
N GLU A 130 -16.90 -12.04 -0.09
CA GLU A 130 -16.95 -13.38 0.54
C GLU A 130 -18.22 -13.58 1.36
N MET A 131 -18.62 -12.59 2.17
CA MET A 131 -19.87 -12.63 2.90
C MET A 131 -21.07 -12.80 1.95
N LEU A 132 -21.10 -12.09 0.81
CA LEU A 132 -22.15 -12.25 -0.20
C LEU A 132 -22.11 -13.65 -0.84
N HIS A 133 -20.92 -14.16 -1.15
CA HIS A 133 -20.74 -15.49 -1.73
C HIS A 133 -21.25 -16.57 -0.78
N GLU A 134 -20.93 -16.50 0.51
CA GLU A 134 -21.46 -17.41 1.54
C GLU A 134 -22.98 -17.29 1.69
N LYS A 135 -23.50 -16.05 1.64
CA LYS A 135 -24.94 -15.78 1.77
C LYS A 135 -25.76 -16.27 0.57
N TYR A 136 -25.18 -16.27 -0.62
CA TYR A 136 -25.86 -16.61 -1.89
C TYR A 136 -25.35 -17.89 -2.55
N ALA A 137 -24.55 -18.69 -1.83
CA ALA A 137 -23.86 -19.89 -2.34
C ALA A 137 -24.78 -20.88 -3.09
N ASP A 138 -26.08 -20.87 -2.81
CA ASP A 138 -27.03 -21.87 -3.30
C ASP A 138 -28.10 -21.41 -4.31
N ASP A 139 -28.30 -20.12 -4.69
CA ASP A 139 -29.47 -19.83 -5.57
C ASP A 139 -29.54 -18.57 -6.47
N ASP A 140 -28.59 -17.62 -6.49
CA ASP A 140 -28.72 -16.48 -7.43
C ASP A 140 -27.42 -15.71 -7.71
N ALA A 141 -26.59 -16.21 -8.63
CA ALA A 141 -25.33 -15.58 -9.04
C ALA A 141 -25.50 -14.17 -9.64
N GLU A 142 -26.66 -13.89 -10.26
CA GLU A 142 -26.95 -12.55 -10.81
C GLU A 142 -27.29 -11.55 -9.70
N ARG A 143 -27.93 -12.01 -8.61
CA ARG A 143 -28.15 -11.20 -7.42
C ARG A 143 -26.86 -10.96 -6.63
N GLU A 144 -26.00 -11.97 -6.49
CA GLU A 144 -24.66 -11.80 -5.91
C GLU A 144 -23.87 -10.72 -6.66
N LYS A 145 -23.86 -10.80 -8.00
CA LYS A 145 -23.18 -9.82 -8.86
C LYS A 145 -23.74 -8.41 -8.68
N ARG A 146 -25.06 -8.25 -8.67
CA ARG A 146 -25.70 -6.94 -8.49
C ARG A 146 -25.41 -6.32 -7.12
N ASP A 147 -25.53 -7.11 -6.06
CA ASP A 147 -25.27 -6.64 -4.69
C ASP A 147 -23.77 -6.33 -4.49
N ALA A 148 -22.87 -7.05 -5.17
CA ALA A 148 -21.44 -6.77 -5.17
C ALA A 148 -21.10 -5.48 -5.96
N GLU A 149 -21.73 -5.25 -7.12
CA GLU A 149 -21.59 -4.01 -7.89
C GLU A 149 -22.09 -2.80 -7.09
N ASP A 150 -23.24 -2.93 -6.44
CA ASP A 150 -23.83 -1.89 -5.58
C ASP A 150 -22.93 -1.52 -4.37
N ALA A 151 -22.20 -2.48 -3.84
CA ALA A 151 -21.26 -2.25 -2.75
C ALA A 151 -19.92 -1.65 -3.20
N MET A 152 -19.56 -1.80 -4.48
CA MET A 152 -18.41 -1.09 -5.06
C MET A 152 -18.68 0.42 -5.18
N GLU A 153 -19.94 0.83 -5.27
CA GLU A 153 -20.29 2.26 -5.38
C GLU A 153 -20.28 3.00 -4.04
N ILE A 154 -20.61 2.33 -2.92
CA ILE A 154 -20.70 2.98 -1.60
C ILE A 154 -20.12 2.08 -0.51
N PRO A 155 -18.86 2.31 -0.09
CA PRO A 155 -18.32 1.79 1.16
C PRO A 155 -19.27 2.10 2.32
N GLY A 156 -19.86 1.07 2.95
CA GLY A 156 -20.76 1.24 4.10
C GLY A 156 -22.27 1.20 3.82
N LYS A 157 -22.70 0.83 2.60
CA LYS A 157 -24.15 0.69 2.26
C LYS A 157 -24.86 -0.39 3.08
N ASP A 158 -24.16 -1.45 3.47
CA ASP A 158 -24.63 -2.42 4.46
C ASP A 158 -24.11 -1.99 5.86
N PRO A 159 -24.98 -1.41 6.72
CA PRO A 159 -24.55 -0.89 8.02
C PRO A 159 -24.17 -2.01 9.00
N VAL A 160 -24.70 -3.22 8.83
CA VAL A 160 -24.39 -4.36 9.72
C VAL A 160 -22.98 -4.86 9.41
N PHE A 161 -22.70 -5.12 8.14
CA PHE A 161 -21.35 -5.50 7.69
C PHE A 161 -20.33 -4.42 8.06
N ALA A 162 -20.64 -3.14 7.78
CA ALA A 162 -19.71 -2.05 8.04
C ALA A 162 -19.37 -1.92 9.53
N ALA A 163 -20.37 -2.04 10.41
CA ALA A 163 -20.16 -2.00 11.85
C ALA A 163 -19.30 -3.18 12.34
N GLU A 164 -19.58 -4.39 11.85
CA GLU A 164 -18.84 -5.59 12.20
C GLU A 164 -17.39 -5.53 11.71
N TRP A 165 -17.18 -5.24 10.43
CA TRP A 165 -15.85 -5.14 9.84
C TRP A 165 -15.02 -4.05 10.53
N VAL A 166 -15.60 -2.86 10.79
CA VAL A 166 -14.90 -1.78 11.50
C VAL A 166 -14.57 -2.20 12.93
N ARG A 167 -15.49 -2.84 13.66
CA ARG A 167 -15.23 -3.31 15.04
C ARG A 167 -14.04 -4.27 15.08
N GLU A 168 -13.95 -5.19 14.13
CA GLU A 168 -12.90 -6.21 14.09
C GLU A 168 -11.54 -5.66 13.65
N ASN A 169 -11.53 -4.76 12.68
CA ASN A 169 -10.29 -4.25 12.09
C ASN A 169 -9.79 -2.96 12.77
N SER A 170 -10.59 -2.29 13.61
CA SER A 170 -10.19 -1.03 14.26
C SER A 170 -8.90 -1.12 15.06
N PRO A 171 -8.64 -2.15 15.90
CA PRO A 171 -7.37 -2.24 16.62
C PRO A 171 -6.15 -2.26 15.69
N LEU A 172 -6.27 -2.96 14.55
CA LEU A 172 -5.21 -3.04 13.56
C LEU A 172 -5.03 -1.70 12.82
N LEU A 173 -6.14 -1.05 12.45
CA LEU A 173 -6.13 0.26 11.81
C LEU A 173 -5.59 1.36 12.73
N ASP A 174 -5.81 1.27 14.04
CA ASP A 174 -5.23 2.18 15.03
C ASP A 174 -3.71 2.00 15.15
N GLU A 175 -3.24 0.75 15.13
CA GLU A 175 -1.80 0.48 15.11
C GLU A 175 -1.16 0.94 13.79
N ILE A 176 -1.82 0.75 12.65
CA ILE A 176 -1.38 1.29 11.36
C ILE A 176 -1.30 2.81 11.43
N ALA A 177 -2.33 3.48 11.97
CA ALA A 177 -2.35 4.93 12.11
C ALA A 177 -1.17 5.43 12.95
N ARG A 178 -0.91 4.78 14.09
CA ARG A 178 0.23 5.08 14.96
C ARG A 178 1.56 4.89 14.24
N ILE A 179 1.75 3.76 13.54
CA ILE A 179 2.97 3.50 12.77
C ILE A 179 3.19 4.58 11.72
N VAL A 180 2.16 4.89 10.93
CA VAL A 180 2.24 5.88 9.86
C VAL A 180 2.60 7.25 10.45
N GLN A 181 1.94 7.69 11.52
CA GLN A 181 2.21 9.00 12.14
C GLN A 181 3.59 9.12 12.78
N ASP A 182 4.09 8.03 13.39
CA ASP A 182 5.38 8.00 14.08
C ASP A 182 6.57 7.80 13.13
N SER A 183 6.32 7.50 11.85
CA SER A 183 7.37 7.12 10.92
C SER A 183 7.86 8.32 10.12
N GLU A 184 9.19 8.44 10.04
CA GLU A 184 9.85 9.47 9.23
C GLU A 184 10.22 8.95 7.84
N MET A 185 10.13 7.65 7.62
CA MET A 185 10.69 6.98 6.44
C MET A 185 9.93 5.72 6.05
N PHE A 186 9.96 5.39 4.75
CA PHE A 186 9.29 4.22 4.18
C PHE A 186 10.17 3.53 3.13
N PHE A 187 10.82 2.43 3.53
CA PHE A 187 11.76 1.71 2.68
C PHE A 187 11.32 0.26 2.49
N ILE A 188 11.11 -0.14 1.23
CA ILE A 188 10.78 -1.52 0.84
C ILE A 188 12.06 -2.15 0.27
N PRO A 189 12.72 -3.10 0.97
CA PRO A 189 13.79 -3.87 0.37
C PRO A 189 13.16 -4.86 -0.63
N MET A 190 13.64 -4.84 -1.87
CA MET A 190 13.21 -5.80 -2.89
C MET A 190 14.34 -6.76 -3.22
N VAL A 191 13.96 -8.01 -3.51
CA VAL A 191 14.88 -9.08 -3.91
C VAL A 191 14.38 -9.63 -5.23
N GLY A 192 15.12 -9.46 -6.33
CA GLY A 192 14.65 -9.90 -7.66
C GLY A 192 15.74 -10.36 -8.58
N ASP A 193 15.74 -11.65 -8.95
CA ASP A 193 16.79 -12.42 -9.64
C ASP A 193 17.12 -12.02 -11.11
N GLY A 194 16.75 -10.81 -11.53
CA GLY A 194 17.01 -10.28 -12.87
C GLY A 194 16.06 -10.76 -13.95
N ARG A 195 15.25 -11.80 -13.69
CA ARG A 195 14.30 -12.35 -14.68
C ARG A 195 12.95 -11.64 -14.63
N TYR A 196 12.61 -11.04 -13.49
CA TYR A 196 11.31 -10.39 -13.27
C TYR A 196 11.43 -8.87 -13.36
N CYS A 197 10.52 -8.27 -14.12
CA CYS A 197 10.33 -6.83 -14.18
C CYS A 197 10.13 -6.25 -12.77
N ALA A 198 10.78 -5.12 -12.48
CA ALA A 198 10.57 -4.29 -11.29
C ALA A 198 9.08 -4.10 -10.92
N MET A 199 8.21 -3.99 -11.91
CA MET A 199 6.76 -3.91 -11.70
C MET A 199 6.18 -5.14 -11.01
N ASN A 200 6.61 -6.36 -11.38
CA ASN A 200 6.12 -7.59 -10.76
C ASN A 200 6.52 -7.67 -9.29
N GLN A 201 7.63 -7.02 -8.91
CA GLN A 201 8.09 -6.96 -7.52
C GLN A 201 7.34 -5.91 -6.71
N LEU A 202 7.00 -4.77 -7.33
CA LEU A 202 6.27 -3.69 -6.68
C LEU A 202 4.78 -3.96 -6.50
N LEU A 203 4.17 -4.72 -7.41
CA LEU A 203 2.73 -4.94 -7.44
C LEU A 203 2.16 -5.45 -6.11
N PRO A 204 2.72 -6.49 -5.45
CA PRO A 204 2.23 -6.95 -4.15
C PRO A 204 2.26 -5.87 -3.08
N TYR A 205 3.33 -5.06 -3.03
CA TYR A 205 3.45 -4.00 -2.02
C TYR A 205 2.54 -2.80 -2.31
N SER A 206 2.25 -2.53 -3.58
CA SER A 206 1.25 -1.54 -3.96
C SER A 206 -0.17 -2.00 -3.61
N ALA A 207 -0.46 -3.30 -3.74
CA ALA A 207 -1.72 -3.90 -3.32
C ALA A 207 -1.86 -3.87 -1.80
N PHE A 208 -0.77 -4.12 -1.08
CA PHE A 208 -0.72 -3.97 0.38
C PHE A 208 -1.02 -2.54 0.81
N ALA A 209 -0.30 -1.55 0.27
CA ALA A 209 -0.54 -0.12 0.53
C ALA A 209 -2.00 0.28 0.31
N ARG A 210 -2.56 -0.18 -0.82
CA ARG A 210 -3.94 0.05 -1.20
C ARG A 210 -4.91 -0.57 -0.20
N SER A 211 -4.62 -1.78 0.29
CA SER A 211 -5.46 -2.45 1.29
C SER A 211 -5.50 -1.68 2.61
N LEU A 212 -4.34 -1.17 3.08
CA LEU A 212 -4.27 -0.30 4.26
C LEU A 212 -5.11 0.98 4.05
N ALA A 213 -4.93 1.64 2.90
CA ALA A 213 -5.67 2.85 2.56
C ALA A 213 -7.18 2.60 2.44
N ASN A 214 -7.59 1.49 1.81
CA ASN A 214 -8.98 1.10 1.69
C ASN A 214 -9.62 0.87 3.07
N GLY A 215 -8.93 0.19 3.98
CA GLY A 215 -9.43 -0.01 5.34
C GLY A 215 -9.64 1.30 6.11
N LEU A 216 -8.69 2.23 6.01
CA LEU A 216 -8.80 3.56 6.60
C LEU A 216 -9.92 4.40 5.98
N ILE A 217 -10.05 4.39 4.65
CA ILE A 217 -11.13 5.10 3.93
C ILE A 217 -12.50 4.52 4.31
N PHE A 218 -12.61 3.19 4.39
CA PHE A 218 -13.84 2.51 4.77
C PHE A 218 -14.25 2.88 6.20
N ARG A 219 -13.30 2.86 7.15
CA ARG A 219 -13.54 3.30 8.53
C ARG A 219 -13.92 4.78 8.61
N ALA A 220 -13.27 5.65 7.83
CA ALA A 220 -13.63 7.07 7.77
C ALA A 220 -15.07 7.28 7.26
N ALA A 221 -15.48 6.57 6.21
CA ALA A 221 -16.83 6.63 5.67
C ALA A 221 -17.87 6.16 6.71
N TYR A 222 -17.58 5.07 7.43
CA TYR A 222 -18.41 4.58 8.52
C TYR A 222 -18.54 5.62 9.65
N ARG A 223 -17.43 6.22 10.09
CA ARG A 223 -17.40 7.30 11.11
C ARG A 223 -18.22 8.51 10.70
N ILE A 224 -18.15 8.93 9.43
CA ILE A 224 -18.99 10.00 8.88
C ILE A 224 -20.48 9.64 9.02
N ALA A 225 -20.86 8.41 8.69
CA ALA A 225 -22.24 7.95 8.82
C ALA A 225 -22.74 7.93 10.28
N GLN A 226 -21.84 7.75 11.26
CA GLN A 226 -22.13 7.84 12.70
C GLN A 226 -22.06 9.27 13.26
N GLY A 227 -21.63 10.26 12.46
CA GLY A 227 -21.42 11.63 12.92
C GLY A 227 -20.08 11.88 13.64
N GLU A 228 -19.15 10.91 13.60
CA GLU A 228 -17.81 11.00 14.20
C GLU A 228 -16.80 11.68 13.26
N LEU A 229 -17.03 12.95 12.95
CA LEU A 229 -16.26 13.68 11.92
C LEU A 229 -14.76 13.79 12.25
N ASP A 230 -14.40 14.02 13.51
CA ASP A 230 -12.99 14.17 13.91
C ASP A 230 -12.19 12.87 13.68
N GLY A 231 -12.79 11.72 14.00
CA GLY A 231 -12.18 10.41 13.75
C GLY A 231 -12.05 10.11 12.25
N ALA A 232 -13.03 10.52 11.44
CA ALA A 232 -12.95 10.38 9.99
C ALA A 232 -11.85 11.25 9.38
N ILE A 233 -11.69 12.49 9.86
CA ILE A 233 -10.61 13.39 9.44
C ILE A 233 -9.25 12.81 9.83
N ALA A 234 -9.13 12.23 11.03
CA ALA A 234 -7.91 11.57 11.47
C ALA A 234 -7.52 10.40 10.54
N ASP A 235 -8.47 9.55 10.17
CA ASP A 235 -8.22 8.45 9.22
C ASP A 235 -7.81 8.96 7.83
N ALA A 236 -8.46 10.01 7.32
CA ALA A 236 -8.09 10.64 6.06
C ALA A 236 -6.68 11.26 6.11
N ALA A 237 -6.31 11.86 7.24
CA ALA A 237 -4.97 12.40 7.46
C ALA A 237 -3.90 11.30 7.48
N VAL A 238 -4.19 10.15 8.12
CA VAL A 238 -3.32 8.96 8.08
C VAL A 238 -3.16 8.46 6.65
N CYS A 239 -4.24 8.32 5.88
CA CYS A 239 -4.18 7.94 4.46
C CYS A 239 -3.30 8.88 3.65
N ARG A 240 -3.46 10.20 3.85
CA ARG A 240 -2.63 11.21 3.19
C ARG A 240 -1.16 11.06 3.59
N HIS A 241 -0.88 10.86 4.87
CA HIS A 241 0.48 10.71 5.35
C HIS A 241 1.13 9.42 4.84
N LEU A 242 0.40 8.30 4.80
CA LEU A 242 0.82 7.06 4.15
C LEU A 242 1.19 7.32 2.68
N SER A 243 0.32 8.02 1.93
CA SER A 243 0.64 8.41 0.55
C SER A 243 1.89 9.29 0.46
N GLN A 244 2.11 10.19 1.42
CA GLN A 244 3.30 11.02 1.46
C GLN A 244 4.55 10.21 1.77
N LEU A 245 4.50 9.24 2.69
CA LEU A 245 5.59 8.32 2.97
C LEU A 245 5.98 7.51 1.72
N TYR A 246 4.99 7.08 0.94
CA TYR A 246 5.21 6.43 -0.35
C TYR A 246 5.81 7.36 -1.43
N GLN A 247 5.51 8.67 -1.40
CA GLN A 247 5.93 9.65 -2.40
C GLN A 247 7.22 10.41 -2.08
N LYS A 248 7.39 10.87 -0.83
CA LYS A 248 8.44 11.82 -0.42
C LYS A 248 9.82 11.20 -0.46
N ASP A 249 9.98 10.02 0.11
CA ASP A 249 11.29 9.39 0.27
C ASP A 249 11.44 8.18 -0.65
N ALA A 250 10.64 8.21 -1.73
CA ALA A 250 10.61 7.36 -2.90
C ALA A 250 11.07 5.94 -2.59
N ILE A 251 10.12 5.00 -2.61
CA ILE A 251 10.36 3.58 -2.88
C ILE A 251 11.68 3.46 -3.63
N PHE A 252 12.76 3.14 -2.91
CA PHE A 252 14.01 2.86 -3.57
C PHE A 252 13.70 1.54 -4.25
N LEU A 253 13.34 1.63 -5.53
CA LEU A 253 13.34 0.49 -6.40
C LEU A 253 14.80 0.06 -6.45
N VAL A 254 15.18 -0.81 -5.53
CA VAL A 254 16.48 -1.46 -5.53
C VAL A 254 16.44 -2.44 -6.69
N GLU A 255 16.62 -1.91 -7.90
CA GLU A 255 16.82 -2.70 -9.10
C GLU A 255 18.23 -3.29 -9.05
N PHE A 256 18.40 -4.44 -8.40
CA PHE A 256 19.44 -5.41 -8.77
C PHE A 256 18.97 -6.82 -8.50
N LEU A 257 18.78 -7.59 -9.57
CA LEU A 257 19.73 -8.65 -9.88
C LEU A 257 19.90 -8.81 -11.41
N ILE A 258 20.18 -7.76 -12.19
CA ILE A 258 20.61 -7.98 -13.58
C ILE A 258 22.14 -8.14 -13.60
N GLY A 259 22.59 -9.38 -13.47
CA GLY A 259 23.75 -9.79 -14.23
C GLY A 259 23.28 -9.93 -15.68
N PHE A 260 23.71 -9.02 -16.56
CA PHE A 260 23.71 -9.36 -17.98
C PHE A 260 24.74 -10.48 -18.15
N ASN A 261 24.25 -11.70 -18.40
CA ASN A 261 24.98 -12.65 -19.23
C ASN A 261 24.53 -12.43 -20.67
#